data_AF-A0A3P9NBG4-F1
#
_entry.id   AF-A0A3P9NBG4-F1
#
_cell.length_a   1.000
_cell.length_b   1.000
_cell.length_c   1.000
_cell.angle_alpha   90.00
_cell.angle_beta   90.00
_cell.angle_gamma   90.00
#
_symmetry.space_group_name_H-M   'P 1'
#
loop_
_entity.id
_entity.type
_entity.pdbx_description
1 polymer ?
#
loop_
_entity_poly.entity_id
_entity_poly.type
_entity_poly.pdbx_seq_one_letter_code
_entity_poly.pdbx_strand_id
1 'polypeptide(L)'
;WTVVSPIVFTYRVIQCKDLLDRRNDTLLWGHTEHQELKGTTSNSTPVKRFVVIDKTVHELYGSKISQYFYAKGVMYKILPVPTTEENKNMELVTKILEEVHQFGIDIRSELIIALGGGVCFDVVGLAASLYRRRTPYVRMALMKHPVLFELLEVNGRKMLHAKLQPSETWGGSEQEDGAAASVRIAIETMLEELAPNLWEDDLDWLLDFGHIMSPELEMRVLPALLHGEADSIGMSFMVYVAHQKGLLTTQEKSRIIQCMLGVELPVWHQECSLVLVQKSFRERLRHSAGSLRMPLPTGLGRA
;
A
#
# COMPACT_ATOMS: atom_id res chain seq x y z
N TRP A 1 12.31 -38.09 -12.59
CA TRP A 1 12.40 -36.91 -13.47
C TRP A 1 12.40 -35.65 -12.62
N THR A 2 13.20 -34.66 -13.00
CA THR A 2 13.14 -33.32 -12.40
C THR A 2 12.38 -32.42 -13.37
N VAL A 3 11.34 -31.75 -12.88
CA VAL A 3 10.55 -30.79 -13.67
C VAL A 3 10.89 -29.40 -13.16
N VAL A 4 11.34 -28.52 -14.06
CA VAL A 4 11.61 -27.11 -13.77
C VAL A 4 10.67 -26.28 -14.63
N SER A 5 9.81 -25.47 -14.00
CA SER A 5 8.86 -24.59 -14.67
C SER A 5 8.93 -23.19 -14.02
N PRO A 6 9.66 -22.24 -14.62
CA PRO A 6 9.78 -20.90 -14.06
C PRO A 6 8.45 -20.14 -14.19
N ILE A 7 8.07 -19.43 -13.13
CA ILE A 7 6.92 -18.51 -13.12
C ILE A 7 7.47 -17.09 -13.25
N VAL A 8 7.12 -16.39 -14.32
CA VAL A 8 7.44 -14.97 -14.52
C VAL A 8 6.22 -14.14 -14.15
N PHE A 9 6.43 -13.09 -13.35
CA PHE A 9 5.39 -12.15 -12.96
C PHE A 9 5.78 -10.73 -13.37
N THR A 10 4.88 -10.05 -14.06
CA THR A 10 5.05 -8.65 -14.48
C THR A 10 3.78 -7.90 -14.13
N TYR A 11 3.92 -6.74 -13.51
CA TYR A 11 2.80 -5.84 -13.21
C TYR A 11 3.21 -4.40 -13.52
N ARG A 12 2.21 -3.51 -13.59
CA ARG A 12 2.41 -2.10 -13.91
C ARG A 12 1.91 -1.24 -12.76
N VAL A 13 2.69 -0.22 -12.45
CA VAL A 13 2.31 0.86 -11.55
C VAL A 13 2.19 2.12 -12.38
N ILE A 14 1.01 2.76 -12.32
CA ILE A 14 0.73 3.98 -13.08
C ILE A 14 0.18 5.03 -12.12
N GLN A 15 0.88 6.16 -12.03
CA GLN A 15 0.36 7.36 -11.38
C GLN A 15 -0.48 8.15 -12.38
N CYS A 16 -1.67 8.59 -11.96
CA CYS A 16 -2.64 9.23 -12.85
C CYS A 16 -3.38 10.38 -12.14
N LYS A 17 -3.55 11.52 -12.82
CA LYS A 17 -4.40 12.63 -12.39
C LYS A 17 -5.78 12.51 -13.04
N ASP A 18 -6.82 13.00 -12.36
CA ASP A 18 -8.19 13.03 -12.86
C ASP A 18 -8.69 11.67 -13.40
N LEU A 19 -8.45 10.60 -12.63
CA LEU A 19 -8.75 9.22 -13.01
C LEU A 19 -10.20 9.00 -13.47
N LEU A 20 -11.14 9.78 -12.94
CA LEU A 20 -12.57 9.68 -13.23
C LEU A 20 -13.05 10.68 -14.32
N ASP A 21 -12.15 11.43 -14.96
CA ASP A 21 -12.49 12.22 -16.16
C ASP A 21 -12.89 11.26 -17.28
N ARG A 22 -13.96 11.58 -18.01
CA ARG A 22 -14.47 10.78 -19.15
C ARG A 22 -13.45 10.60 -20.26
N ARG A 23 -12.46 11.48 -20.38
CA ARG A 23 -11.37 11.39 -21.37
C ARG A 23 -10.25 10.46 -20.90
N ASN A 24 -10.22 10.12 -19.62
CA ASN A 24 -9.21 9.27 -19.03
C ASN A 24 -9.59 7.79 -19.17
N ASP A 25 -8.69 7.00 -19.75
CA ASP A 25 -8.89 5.57 -20.01
C ASP A 25 -8.12 4.67 -19.04
N THR A 26 -7.31 5.25 -18.15
CA THR A 26 -6.42 4.51 -17.25
C THR A 26 -7.17 3.56 -16.32
N LEU A 27 -8.35 3.93 -15.82
CA LEU A 27 -9.14 3.04 -14.95
C LEU A 27 -9.61 1.77 -15.68
N LEU A 28 -9.90 1.86 -16.99
CA LEU A 28 -10.38 0.72 -17.78
C LEU A 28 -9.25 -0.11 -18.37
N TRP A 29 -8.16 0.55 -18.76
CA TRP A 29 -7.16 0.02 -19.68
C TRP A 29 -5.72 0.21 -19.20
N GLY A 30 -5.48 0.79 -18.02
CA GLY A 30 -4.12 0.97 -17.50
C GLY A 30 -3.35 -0.33 -17.29
N HIS A 31 -4.06 -1.46 -17.18
CA HIS A 31 -3.45 -2.79 -17.06
C HIS A 31 -3.04 -3.40 -18.41
N THR A 32 -3.58 -2.93 -19.55
CA THR A 32 -3.28 -3.49 -20.88
C THR A 32 -2.19 -2.71 -21.61
N GLU A 33 -1.51 -3.37 -22.54
CA GLU A 33 -0.61 -2.70 -23.48
C GLU A 33 -1.38 -2.13 -24.67
N HIS A 34 -0.91 -1.03 -25.26
CA HIS A 34 -1.59 -0.33 -26.36
C HIS A 34 -1.87 -1.20 -27.60
N GLN A 35 -1.16 -2.31 -27.79
CA GLN A 35 -1.40 -3.25 -28.88
C GLN A 35 -2.64 -4.15 -28.66
N GLU A 36 -3.02 -4.47 -27.42
CA GLU A 36 -4.15 -5.35 -27.10
C GLU A 36 -5.53 -4.66 -27.22
N LEU A 37 -5.54 -3.32 -27.10
CA LEU A 37 -6.74 -2.48 -27.25
C LEU A 37 -7.36 -2.54 -28.65
N LYS A 38 -6.53 -2.83 -29.68
CA LYS A 38 -6.99 -2.96 -31.06
C LYS A 38 -7.73 -4.28 -31.34
N GLY A 39 -7.54 -5.30 -30.51
CA GLY A 39 -8.22 -6.60 -30.64
C GLY A 39 -9.51 -6.71 -29.83
N THR A 40 -9.61 -6.00 -28.71
CA THR A 40 -10.79 -6.02 -27.82
C THR A 40 -11.94 -5.14 -28.32
N THR A 41 -11.66 -4.14 -29.15
CA THR A 41 -12.67 -3.25 -29.74
C THR A 41 -13.38 -3.84 -30.97
N SER A 42 -12.99 -5.03 -31.46
CA SER A 42 -13.63 -5.68 -32.63
C SER A 42 -14.64 -6.79 -32.27
N ASN A 43 -14.75 -7.19 -31.00
CA ASN A 43 -15.71 -8.21 -30.55
C ASN A 43 -16.97 -7.58 -29.91
N SER A 44 -18.14 -8.10 -30.27
CA SER A 44 -19.47 -7.56 -29.96
C SER A 44 -19.94 -7.68 -28.49
N THR A 45 -19.09 -8.14 -27.58
CA THR A 45 -19.44 -8.35 -26.17
C THR A 45 -19.11 -7.11 -25.33
N PRO A 46 -20.08 -6.56 -24.57
CA PRO A 46 -19.86 -5.40 -23.72
C PRO A 46 -18.87 -5.75 -22.60
N VAL A 47 -17.88 -4.87 -22.38
CA VAL A 47 -16.88 -5.01 -21.32
C VAL A 47 -17.58 -5.01 -19.96
N LYS A 48 -17.31 -6.00 -19.11
CA LYS A 48 -17.76 -5.98 -17.72
C LYS A 48 -16.65 -5.59 -16.75
N ARG A 49 -17.03 -4.88 -15.67
CA ARG A 49 -16.15 -4.54 -14.55
C ARG A 49 -16.86 -4.78 -13.23
N PHE A 50 -16.23 -5.57 -12.36
CA PHE A 50 -16.67 -5.71 -10.98
C PHE A 50 -15.80 -4.83 -10.10
N VAL A 51 -16.41 -3.90 -9.38
CA VAL A 51 -15.70 -2.92 -8.55
C VAL A 51 -16.00 -3.20 -7.09
N VAL A 52 -14.99 -3.56 -6.32
CA VAL A 52 -15.06 -3.56 -4.85
C VAL A 52 -14.52 -2.24 -4.36
N ILE A 53 -15.30 -1.53 -3.56
CA ILE A 53 -14.95 -0.19 -3.10
C ILE A 53 -15.17 -0.07 -1.58
N ASP A 54 -14.25 0.60 -0.89
CA ASP A 54 -14.50 0.95 0.52
C ASP A 54 -15.77 1.79 0.66
N LYS A 55 -16.57 1.54 1.68
CA LYS A 55 -17.87 2.20 1.91
C LYS A 55 -17.72 3.73 1.96
N THR A 56 -16.71 4.25 2.65
CA THR A 56 -16.47 5.70 2.76
C THR A 56 -16.08 6.28 1.41
N VAL A 57 -15.21 5.58 0.66
CA VAL A 57 -14.82 5.98 -0.70
C VAL A 57 -16.02 5.96 -1.64
N HIS A 58 -16.93 5.00 -1.49
CA HIS A 58 -18.18 4.94 -2.25
C HIS A 58 -19.10 6.12 -1.96
N GLU A 59 -19.25 6.51 -0.68
CA GLU A 59 -20.04 7.68 -0.30
C GLU A 59 -19.50 8.98 -0.91
N LEU A 60 -18.18 9.11 -1.04
CA LEU A 60 -17.53 10.28 -1.62
C LEU A 60 -17.49 10.30 -3.16
N TYR A 61 -17.23 9.15 -3.79
CA TYR A 61 -16.90 9.07 -5.22
C TYR A 61 -17.81 8.13 -6.04
N GLY A 62 -18.72 7.39 -5.40
CA GLY A 62 -19.56 6.38 -6.04
C GLY A 62 -20.36 6.93 -7.22
N SER A 63 -20.96 8.11 -7.07
CA SER A 63 -21.70 8.77 -8.15
C SER A 63 -20.82 9.10 -9.36
N LYS A 64 -19.60 9.62 -9.14
CA LYS A 64 -18.63 9.93 -10.20
C LYS A 64 -18.17 8.66 -10.92
N ILE A 65 -17.93 7.58 -10.19
CA ILE A 65 -17.52 6.28 -10.75
C ILE A 65 -18.63 5.69 -11.62
N SER A 66 -19.88 5.71 -11.14
CA SER A 66 -21.03 5.28 -11.93
C SER A 66 -21.21 6.10 -13.21
N GLN A 67 -21.05 7.42 -13.14
CA GLN A 67 -21.09 8.30 -14.31
C GLN A 67 -19.96 8.04 -15.30
N TYR A 68 -18.76 7.73 -14.81
CA TYR A 68 -17.61 7.36 -15.62
C TYR A 68 -17.88 6.08 -16.43
N PHE A 69 -18.27 4.99 -15.76
CA PHE A 69 -18.55 3.72 -16.46
C PHE A 69 -19.76 3.83 -17.39
N TYR A 70 -20.81 4.54 -16.98
CA TYR A 70 -21.97 4.80 -17.83
C TYR A 70 -21.57 5.53 -19.12
N ALA A 71 -20.74 6.57 -19.02
CA ALA A 71 -20.26 7.32 -20.19
C ALA A 71 -19.36 6.49 -21.11
N LYS A 72 -18.69 5.46 -20.58
CA LYS A 72 -17.84 4.54 -21.33
C LYS A 72 -18.58 3.31 -21.90
N GLY A 73 -19.89 3.18 -21.64
CA GLY A 73 -20.68 2.04 -22.11
C GLY A 73 -20.25 0.70 -21.51
N VAL A 74 -19.66 0.71 -20.32
CA VAL A 74 -19.16 -0.49 -19.62
C VAL A 74 -20.29 -1.06 -18.76
N MET A 75 -20.49 -2.38 -18.77
CA MET A 75 -21.36 -3.05 -17.82
C MET A 75 -20.62 -3.15 -16.49
N TYR A 76 -21.21 -2.71 -15.38
CA TYR A 76 -20.51 -2.73 -14.11
C TYR A 76 -21.39 -3.09 -12.93
N LYS A 77 -20.76 -3.64 -11.89
CA LYS A 77 -21.35 -3.79 -10.56
C LYS A 77 -20.38 -3.19 -9.55
N ILE A 78 -20.89 -2.30 -8.70
CA ILE A 78 -20.13 -1.72 -7.59
C ILE A 78 -20.60 -2.41 -6.31
N LEU A 79 -19.66 -2.97 -5.56
CA LEU A 79 -19.87 -3.59 -4.26
C LEU A 79 -19.17 -2.72 -3.18
N PRO A 80 -19.93 -1.87 -2.47
CA PRO A 80 -19.41 -1.17 -1.30
C PRO A 80 -19.20 -2.13 -0.13
N VAL A 81 -18.00 -2.13 0.45
CA VAL A 81 -17.64 -2.92 1.63
C VAL A 81 -17.11 -2.00 2.72
N PRO A 82 -17.56 -2.09 3.98
CA PRO A 82 -16.89 -1.39 5.06
C PRO A 82 -15.51 -2.04 5.23
N THR A 83 -14.41 -1.30 5.10
CA THR A 83 -13.07 -1.87 5.29
C THR A 83 -12.39 -1.27 6.51
N THR A 84 -12.25 -2.07 7.56
CA THR A 84 -11.54 -1.74 8.80
C THR A 84 -10.67 -2.93 9.19
N GLU A 85 -9.61 -2.71 9.98
CA GLU A 85 -8.79 -3.83 10.46
C GLU A 85 -9.61 -4.87 11.25
N GLU A 86 -10.67 -4.43 11.96
CA GLU A 86 -11.58 -5.33 12.69
C GLU A 86 -12.35 -6.30 11.77
N ASN A 87 -12.64 -5.91 10.54
CA ASN A 87 -13.42 -6.72 9.60
C ASN A 87 -12.58 -7.32 8.46
N LYS A 88 -11.26 -7.21 8.55
CA LYS A 88 -10.28 -7.84 7.67
C LYS A 88 -10.22 -9.35 7.96
N ASN A 89 -11.25 -10.08 7.53
CA ASN A 89 -11.42 -11.49 7.84
C ASN A 89 -11.90 -12.31 6.64
N MET A 90 -11.92 -13.65 6.80
CA MET A 90 -12.32 -14.57 5.74
C MET A 90 -13.80 -14.50 5.37
N GLU A 91 -14.66 -13.99 6.25
CA GLU A 91 -16.08 -13.81 5.96
C GLU A 91 -16.28 -12.73 4.89
N LEU A 92 -15.57 -11.61 5.03
CA LEU A 92 -15.58 -10.54 4.03
C LEU A 92 -14.98 -10.99 2.68
N VAL A 93 -13.90 -11.78 2.72
CA VAL A 93 -13.32 -12.41 1.52
C VAL A 93 -14.36 -13.28 0.84
N THR A 94 -15.01 -14.17 1.58
CA THR A 94 -16.01 -15.12 1.05
C THR A 94 -17.20 -14.38 0.44
N LYS A 95 -17.69 -13.33 1.11
CA LYS A 95 -18.74 -12.46 0.58
C LYS A 95 -18.36 -11.85 -0.78
N ILE A 96 -17.13 -11.37 -0.94
CA ILE A 96 -16.66 -10.83 -2.23
C ILE A 96 -16.66 -11.94 -3.29
N LEU A 97 -16.16 -13.14 -2.96
CA LEU A 97 -16.15 -14.28 -3.90
C LEU A 97 -17.56 -14.64 -4.39
N GLU A 98 -18.53 -14.67 -3.48
CA GLU A 98 -19.94 -14.94 -3.80
C GLU A 98 -20.53 -13.89 -4.74
N GLU A 99 -20.30 -12.61 -4.46
CA GLU A 99 -20.81 -11.50 -5.25
C GLU A 99 -20.20 -11.44 -6.66
N VAL A 100 -18.90 -11.76 -6.77
CA VAL A 100 -18.19 -11.88 -8.05
C VAL A 100 -18.72 -13.08 -8.84
N HIS A 101 -18.95 -14.22 -8.16
CA HIS A 101 -19.53 -15.40 -8.77
C HIS A 101 -20.91 -15.12 -9.37
N GLN A 102 -21.77 -14.45 -8.61
CA GLN A 102 -23.13 -14.07 -9.05
C GLN A 102 -23.11 -13.08 -10.23
N PHE A 103 -22.14 -12.17 -10.29
CA PHE A 103 -22.03 -11.22 -11.41
C PHE A 103 -21.56 -11.89 -12.71
N GLY A 104 -20.85 -13.02 -12.60
CA GLY A 104 -20.45 -13.84 -13.74
C GLY A 104 -19.43 -13.14 -14.65
N ILE A 105 -18.30 -12.73 -14.06
CA ILE A 105 -17.16 -12.21 -14.82
C ILE A 105 -16.42 -13.32 -15.58
N ASP A 106 -15.97 -13.02 -16.79
CA ASP A 106 -15.05 -13.87 -17.55
C ASP A 106 -13.62 -13.72 -17.01
N ILE A 107 -13.08 -14.83 -16.52
CA ILE A 107 -11.79 -14.92 -15.82
C ILE A 107 -10.56 -14.57 -16.67
N ARG A 108 -10.66 -14.51 -18.00
CA ARG A 108 -9.50 -14.20 -18.89
C ARG A 108 -9.52 -12.79 -19.45
N SER A 109 -10.67 -12.14 -19.46
CA SER A 109 -10.87 -10.83 -20.11
C SER A 109 -11.37 -9.74 -19.16
N GLU A 110 -11.84 -10.11 -17.96
CA GLU A 110 -12.47 -9.18 -17.02
C GLU A 110 -11.78 -9.21 -15.66
N LEU A 111 -11.70 -8.03 -15.04
CA LEU A 111 -10.91 -7.80 -13.83
C LEU A 111 -11.80 -7.30 -12.69
N ILE A 112 -11.37 -7.64 -11.47
CA ILE A 112 -11.87 -7.02 -10.25
C ILE A 112 -11.07 -5.73 -10.02
N ILE A 113 -11.77 -4.60 -9.93
CA ILE A 113 -11.17 -3.31 -9.58
C ILE A 113 -11.38 -3.10 -8.08
N ALA A 114 -10.30 -2.92 -7.33
CA ALA A 114 -10.34 -2.53 -5.93
C ALA A 114 -10.15 -1.01 -5.80
N LEU A 115 -10.99 -0.33 -5.04
CA LEU A 115 -10.89 1.11 -4.76
C LEU A 115 -10.97 1.35 -3.25
N GLY A 116 -9.85 1.68 -2.60
CA GLY A 116 -9.82 1.89 -1.16
C GLY A 116 -8.41 2.09 -0.61
N GLY A 117 -8.25 1.84 0.69
CA GLY A 117 -6.94 1.79 1.36
C GLY A 117 -6.38 0.37 1.46
N GLY A 118 -5.36 0.19 2.31
CA GLY A 118 -4.65 -1.09 2.50
C GLY A 118 -5.57 -2.27 2.81
N VAL A 119 -6.49 -2.12 3.78
CA VAL A 119 -7.46 -3.17 4.15
C VAL A 119 -8.31 -3.62 2.97
N CYS A 120 -8.84 -2.68 2.18
CA CYS A 120 -9.62 -3.01 0.99
C CYS A 120 -8.77 -3.79 -0.02
N PHE A 121 -7.52 -3.39 -0.24
CA PHE A 121 -6.62 -4.10 -1.14
C PHE A 121 -6.19 -5.47 -0.61
N ASP A 122 -6.07 -5.65 0.72
CA ASP A 122 -5.83 -6.93 1.40
C ASP A 122 -6.93 -7.94 1.10
N VAL A 123 -8.15 -7.56 1.46
CA VAL A 123 -9.29 -8.45 1.33
C VAL A 123 -9.59 -8.73 -0.14
N VAL A 124 -9.58 -7.71 -1.00
CA VAL A 124 -9.85 -7.91 -2.44
C VAL A 124 -8.72 -8.66 -3.12
N GLY A 125 -7.46 -8.39 -2.78
CA GLY A 125 -6.31 -9.11 -3.33
C GLY A 125 -6.34 -10.59 -2.99
N LEU A 126 -6.68 -10.94 -1.74
CA LEU A 126 -6.88 -12.32 -1.32
C LEU A 126 -8.10 -12.96 -1.99
N ALA A 127 -9.24 -12.26 -2.07
CA ALA A 127 -10.40 -12.77 -2.79
C ALA A 127 -10.06 -13.03 -4.27
N ALA A 128 -9.39 -12.09 -4.93
CA ALA A 128 -8.98 -12.20 -6.32
C ALA A 128 -7.99 -13.36 -6.56
N SER A 129 -7.07 -13.62 -5.63
CA SER A 129 -6.13 -14.75 -5.74
C SER A 129 -6.83 -16.11 -5.55
N LEU A 130 -7.81 -16.19 -4.66
CA LEU A 130 -8.62 -17.39 -4.42
C LEU A 130 -9.66 -17.63 -5.53
N TYR A 131 -10.19 -16.57 -6.14
CA TYR A 131 -11.18 -16.63 -7.20
C TYR A 131 -10.54 -17.16 -8.50
N ARG A 132 -10.52 -18.49 -8.63
CA ARG A 132 -10.07 -19.23 -9.83
C ARG A 132 -8.62 -18.99 -10.26
N ARG A 133 -7.75 -18.78 -9.26
CA ARG A 133 -6.29 -19.02 -9.25
C ARG A 133 -5.35 -18.02 -9.94
N ARG A 134 -5.83 -16.95 -10.61
CA ARG A 134 -5.00 -15.78 -11.00
C ARG A 134 -5.91 -14.57 -11.31
N THR A 135 -5.77 -13.47 -10.58
CA THR A 135 -6.37 -12.17 -10.97
C THR A 135 -5.43 -11.03 -10.51
N PRO A 136 -5.00 -10.13 -11.41
CA PRO A 136 -4.07 -9.05 -11.08
C PRO A 136 -4.74 -7.94 -10.25
N TYR A 137 -4.00 -7.35 -9.30
CA TYR A 137 -4.38 -6.19 -8.49
C TYR A 137 -3.11 -5.37 -8.10
N VAL A 138 -3.23 -4.17 -7.53
CA VAL A 138 -2.11 -3.18 -7.35
C VAL A 138 -1.94 -2.73 -5.88
N ARG A 139 -0.69 -2.53 -5.38
CA ARG A 139 -0.31 -2.00 -4.02
C ARG A 139 1.09 -1.34 -3.96
N MET A 140 1.37 -0.47 -2.95
CA MET A 140 2.69 0.23 -2.68
C MET A 140 2.93 0.69 -1.21
N ALA A 141 4.20 0.94 -0.82
CA ALA A 141 4.73 1.50 0.46
C ALA A 141 6.18 2.10 0.30
N LEU A 142 6.91 2.49 1.35
CA LEU A 142 8.09 3.44 1.35
C LEU A 142 9.31 2.92 2.14
N MET A 143 10.55 3.42 1.89
CA MET A 143 11.65 3.73 2.88
C MET A 143 13.14 3.48 2.48
N LYS A 144 13.77 4.32 1.64
CA LYS A 144 15.21 4.17 1.27
C LYS A 144 15.90 5.47 0.87
N HIS A 145 15.13 6.54 0.66
CA HIS A 145 15.63 7.67 -0.13
C HIS A 145 15.91 8.91 0.75
N PRO A 146 17.16 9.42 0.85
CA PRO A 146 17.50 10.58 1.67
C PRO A 146 16.78 11.86 1.22
N VAL A 147 16.57 12.04 -0.09
CA VAL A 147 15.79 13.19 -0.62
C VAL A 147 14.34 13.15 -0.15
N LEU A 148 13.74 11.96 -0.02
CA LEU A 148 12.38 11.84 0.52
C LEU A 148 12.34 12.20 2.01
N PHE A 149 13.36 11.80 2.78
CA PHE A 149 13.48 12.22 4.17
C PHE A 149 13.57 13.75 4.29
N GLU A 150 14.41 14.40 3.47
CA GLU A 150 14.53 15.86 3.45
C GLU A 150 13.23 16.56 3.00
N LEU A 151 12.52 16.00 2.00
CA LEU A 151 11.21 16.50 1.56
C LEU A 151 10.18 16.46 2.69
N LEU A 152 10.14 15.37 3.47
CA LEU A 152 9.27 15.23 4.63
C LEU A 152 9.68 16.17 5.77
N GLU A 153 10.98 16.31 6.03
CA GLU A 153 11.50 17.21 7.07
C GLU A 153 11.13 18.67 6.79
N VAL A 154 11.23 19.12 5.53
CA VAL A 154 10.96 20.51 5.13
C VAL A 154 9.47 20.77 4.92
N ASN A 155 8.75 19.87 4.26
CA ASN A 155 7.38 20.10 3.78
C ASN A 155 6.30 19.28 4.49
N GLY A 156 6.66 18.41 5.45
CA GLY A 156 5.77 17.43 6.08
C GLY A 156 4.43 17.99 6.55
N ARG A 157 4.45 19.08 7.34
CA ARG A 157 3.22 19.74 7.83
C ARG A 157 2.34 20.27 6.70
N LYS A 158 2.95 20.89 5.68
CA LYS A 158 2.20 21.43 4.53
C LYS A 158 1.55 20.28 3.74
N MET A 159 2.30 19.19 3.54
CA MET A 159 1.81 18.00 2.86
C MET A 159 0.67 17.32 3.63
N LEU A 160 0.74 17.28 4.97
CA LEU A 160 -0.32 16.76 5.82
C LEU A 160 -1.61 17.58 5.67
N HIS A 161 -1.53 18.91 5.72
CA HIS A 161 -2.67 19.79 5.48
C HIS A 161 -3.28 19.60 4.07
N ALA A 162 -2.43 19.37 3.07
CA ALA A 162 -2.84 19.07 1.71
C ALA A 162 -3.28 17.60 1.50
N LYS A 163 -3.30 16.77 2.54
CA LYS A 163 -3.62 15.33 2.47
C LYS A 163 -2.78 14.58 1.43
N LEU A 164 -1.51 14.94 1.32
CA LEU A 164 -0.55 14.42 0.32
C LEU A 164 -1.04 14.57 -1.13
N GLN A 165 -1.94 15.51 -1.40
CA GLN A 165 -2.36 15.86 -2.75
C GLN A 165 -1.53 17.02 -3.29
N PRO A 166 -1.30 17.06 -4.63
CA PRO A 166 -0.77 18.25 -5.29
C PRO A 166 -1.67 19.46 -5.03
N SER A 167 -1.09 20.59 -4.65
CA SER A 167 -1.85 21.83 -4.46
C SER A 167 -1.51 22.85 -5.55
N GLU A 168 -2.53 23.49 -6.12
CA GLU A 168 -2.40 24.56 -7.13
C GLU A 168 -1.68 25.81 -6.61
N THR A 169 -1.53 25.95 -5.29
CA THR A 169 -0.80 27.06 -4.65
C THR A 169 0.72 26.91 -4.68
N TRP A 170 1.24 25.79 -5.18
CA TRP A 170 2.66 25.58 -5.40
C TRP A 170 3.02 26.29 -6.72
N GLY A 171 3.46 27.54 -6.60
CA GLY A 171 3.74 28.44 -7.72
C GLY A 171 4.97 28.07 -8.57
N GLY A 172 5.12 26.81 -8.97
CA GLY A 172 6.17 26.37 -9.88
C GLY A 172 5.87 25.05 -10.58
N SER A 173 6.70 24.74 -11.57
CA SER A 173 6.52 23.64 -12.54
C SER A 173 6.29 22.27 -11.87
N GLU A 174 5.80 21.26 -12.61
CA GLU A 174 5.51 19.89 -12.11
C GLU A 174 6.68 19.18 -11.39
N GLN A 175 7.88 19.75 -11.41
CA GLN A 175 9.06 19.33 -10.66
C GLN A 175 9.13 19.87 -9.22
N GLU A 176 8.22 20.77 -8.82
CA GLU A 176 8.27 21.49 -7.52
C GLU A 176 7.21 21.05 -6.50
N ASP A 177 6.21 20.24 -6.88
CA ASP A 177 5.25 19.74 -5.89
C ASP A 177 5.83 18.61 -5.03
N GLY A 178 6.16 18.96 -3.79
CA GLY A 178 6.75 18.07 -2.80
C GLY A 178 5.87 16.87 -2.45
N ALA A 179 4.54 16.99 -2.56
CA ALA A 179 3.63 15.87 -2.33
C ALA A 179 3.75 14.84 -3.47
N ALA A 180 3.62 15.26 -4.73
CA ALA A 180 3.81 14.39 -5.88
C ALA A 180 5.22 13.77 -5.94
N ALA A 181 6.27 14.55 -5.63
CA ALA A 181 7.63 14.05 -5.59
C ALA A 181 7.82 13.00 -4.48
N SER A 182 7.27 13.24 -3.28
CA SER A 182 7.34 12.27 -2.17
C SER A 182 6.63 10.98 -2.52
N VAL A 183 5.43 11.06 -3.13
CA VAL A 183 4.70 9.89 -3.62
C VAL A 183 5.46 9.17 -4.73
N ARG A 184 6.11 9.86 -5.67
CA ARG A 184 6.90 9.17 -6.71
C ARG A 184 8.08 8.40 -6.10
N ILE A 185 8.85 9.06 -5.24
CA ILE A 185 10.04 8.45 -4.61
C ILE A 185 9.63 7.28 -3.70
N ALA A 186 8.51 7.41 -2.98
CA ALA A 186 7.87 6.34 -2.22
C ALA A 186 7.75 5.05 -3.04
N ILE A 187 7.09 5.20 -4.18
CA ILE A 187 6.74 4.12 -5.10
C ILE A 187 7.99 3.48 -5.68
N GLU A 188 8.91 4.27 -6.22
CA GLU A 188 10.14 3.79 -6.84
C GLU A 188 10.97 2.98 -5.83
N THR A 189 11.15 3.55 -4.64
CA THR A 189 11.86 2.90 -3.53
C THR A 189 11.25 1.54 -3.18
N MET A 190 9.92 1.48 -3.14
CA MET A 190 9.23 0.22 -2.88
C MET A 190 9.58 -0.83 -3.92
N LEU A 191 9.43 -0.45 -5.19
CA LEU A 191 9.60 -1.37 -6.30
C LEU A 191 11.04 -1.89 -6.35
N GLU A 192 12.03 -1.08 -5.98
CA GLU A 192 13.43 -1.52 -5.86
C GLU A 192 13.62 -2.65 -4.82
N GLU A 193 12.88 -2.64 -3.72
CA GLU A 193 12.99 -3.66 -2.67
C GLU A 193 12.11 -4.89 -2.96
N LEU A 194 10.92 -4.70 -3.53
CA LEU A 194 10.00 -5.80 -3.84
C LEU A 194 10.35 -6.56 -5.12
N ALA A 195 10.75 -5.86 -6.19
CA ALA A 195 10.96 -6.50 -7.48
C ALA A 195 12.00 -7.65 -7.46
N PRO A 196 13.17 -7.53 -6.79
CA PRO A 196 14.13 -8.62 -6.72
C PRO A 196 13.78 -9.70 -5.69
N ASN A 197 12.89 -9.42 -4.73
CA ASN A 197 12.58 -10.31 -3.59
C ASN A 197 11.06 -10.51 -3.38
N LEU A 198 10.30 -10.63 -4.47
CA LEU A 198 8.83 -10.61 -4.44
C LEU A 198 8.19 -11.74 -3.61
N TRP A 199 8.86 -12.89 -3.52
CA TRP A 199 8.40 -14.07 -2.79
C TRP A 199 8.98 -14.17 -1.38
N GLU A 200 9.72 -13.14 -0.93
CA GLU A 200 10.33 -13.09 0.39
C GLU A 200 11.30 -14.28 0.64
N ASP A 201 12.03 -14.69 -0.40
CA ASP A 201 13.05 -15.74 -0.29
C ASP A 201 14.24 -15.26 0.56
N ASP A 202 14.57 -13.96 0.47
CA ASP A 202 15.45 -13.27 1.41
C ASP A 202 14.62 -12.62 2.52
N LEU A 203 14.93 -12.92 3.78
CA LEU A 203 14.22 -12.37 4.93
C LEU A 203 14.97 -11.19 5.58
N ASP A 204 16.10 -10.76 5.02
CA ASP A 204 16.80 -9.55 5.43
C ASP A 204 16.17 -8.34 4.72
N TRP A 205 15.00 -7.93 5.22
CA TRP A 205 14.16 -6.98 4.51
C TRP A 205 14.12 -5.61 5.18
N LEU A 206 14.45 -4.56 4.41
CA LEU A 206 14.40 -3.18 4.90
C LEU A 206 12.98 -2.72 5.25
N LEU A 207 11.95 -3.31 4.61
CA LEU A 207 10.56 -2.97 4.86
C LEU A 207 10.07 -3.38 6.25
N ASP A 208 10.77 -4.31 6.91
CA ASP A 208 10.45 -4.70 8.28
C ASP A 208 10.79 -3.61 9.31
N PHE A 209 11.35 -2.48 8.87
CA PHE A 209 11.57 -1.33 9.74
C PHE A 209 10.23 -0.77 10.23
N GLY A 210 10.06 -0.76 11.56
CA GLY A 210 8.81 -0.47 12.25
C GLY A 210 7.96 -1.70 12.56
N HIS A 211 8.05 -2.75 11.75
CA HIS A 211 7.10 -3.86 11.71
C HIS A 211 7.38 -5.03 12.66
N ILE A 212 8.43 -4.95 13.49
CA ILE A 212 8.72 -6.03 14.45
C ILE A 212 7.71 -6.07 15.58
N MET A 213 7.33 -4.91 16.11
CA MET A 213 6.46 -4.80 17.29
C MET A 213 5.14 -4.08 17.00
N SER A 214 5.04 -3.38 15.86
CA SER A 214 3.81 -2.69 15.48
C SER A 214 2.62 -3.63 15.31
N PRO A 215 2.73 -4.87 14.77
CA PRO A 215 1.55 -5.73 14.59
C PRO A 215 0.92 -6.14 15.92
N GLU A 216 1.73 -6.55 16.91
CA GLU A 216 1.19 -6.83 18.25
C GLU A 216 0.63 -5.59 18.94
N LEU A 217 1.27 -4.43 18.77
CA LEU A 217 0.81 -3.19 19.38
C LEU A 217 -0.52 -2.74 18.77
N GLU A 218 -0.60 -2.68 17.45
CA GLU A 218 -1.80 -2.34 16.68
C GLU A 218 -2.98 -3.20 17.14
N MET A 219 -2.83 -4.54 17.06
CA MET A 219 -3.89 -5.47 17.43
C MET A 219 -4.31 -5.37 18.89
N ARG A 220 -3.40 -5.01 19.79
CA ARG A 220 -3.69 -4.89 21.22
C ARG A 220 -4.52 -3.65 21.54
N VAL A 221 -4.39 -2.59 20.76
CA VAL A 221 -5.00 -1.29 21.08
C VAL A 221 -6.10 -0.89 20.12
N LEU A 222 -6.48 -1.76 19.18
CA LEU A 222 -7.60 -1.50 18.27
C LEU A 222 -8.84 -0.99 19.04
N PRO A 223 -9.52 0.06 18.53
CA PRO A 223 -9.25 0.81 17.30
C PRO A 223 -8.39 2.09 17.51
N ALA A 224 -7.66 2.20 18.62
CA ALA A 224 -7.03 3.45 19.07
C ALA A 224 -5.83 3.92 18.24
N LEU A 225 -5.10 3.00 17.59
CA LEU A 225 -3.99 3.32 16.69
C LEU A 225 -4.31 2.81 15.28
N LEU A 226 -3.97 3.61 14.29
CA LEU A 226 -3.89 3.19 12.89
C LEU A 226 -2.58 2.44 12.63
N HIS A 227 -2.54 1.62 11.57
CA HIS A 227 -1.37 0.84 11.16
C HIS A 227 -0.07 1.68 11.13
N GLY A 228 -0.06 2.77 10.34
CA GLY A 228 1.13 3.64 10.22
C GLY A 228 1.52 4.36 11.52
N GLU A 229 0.59 4.54 12.47
CA GLU A 229 0.89 5.08 13.79
C GLU A 229 1.58 4.03 14.67
N ALA A 230 1.10 2.78 14.63
CA ALA A 230 1.76 1.66 15.30
C ALA A 230 3.16 1.42 14.72
N ASP A 231 3.31 1.47 13.39
CA ASP A 231 4.60 1.36 12.71
C ASP A 231 5.53 2.49 13.12
N SER A 232 5.04 3.73 13.20
CA SER A 232 5.82 4.87 13.69
C SER A 232 6.38 4.65 15.10
N ILE A 233 5.59 4.07 16.01
CA ILE A 233 6.07 3.73 17.35
C ILE A 233 7.16 2.64 17.28
N GLY A 234 6.98 1.64 16.41
CA GLY A 234 8.00 0.63 16.12
C GLY A 234 9.29 1.23 15.54
N MET A 235 9.18 2.13 14.56
CA MET A 235 10.31 2.83 13.94
C MET A 235 11.07 3.63 14.98
N SER A 236 10.36 4.38 15.83
CA SER A 236 10.94 5.11 16.96
C SER A 236 11.74 4.17 17.86
N PHE A 237 11.16 3.05 18.29
CA PHE A 237 11.87 2.06 19.10
C PHE A 237 13.17 1.57 18.42
N MET A 238 13.11 1.24 17.12
CA MET A 238 14.27 0.76 16.35
C MET A 238 15.35 1.84 16.20
N VAL A 239 14.97 3.12 16.04
CA VAL A 239 15.87 4.28 16.04
C VAL A 239 16.60 4.41 17.39
N TYR A 240 15.89 4.23 18.50
CA TYR A 240 16.52 4.22 19.82
C TYR A 240 17.50 3.05 19.99
N VAL A 241 17.15 1.85 19.52
CA VAL A 241 18.06 0.69 19.53
C VAL A 241 19.30 0.94 18.68
N ALA A 242 19.15 1.48 17.46
CA ALA A 242 20.27 1.80 16.58
C ALA A 242 21.24 2.80 17.23
N HIS A 243 20.71 3.85 17.86
CA HIS A 243 21.51 4.81 18.61
C HIS A 243 22.25 4.19 19.79
N GLN A 244 21.59 3.34 20.59
CA GLN A 244 22.23 2.64 21.71
C GLN A 244 23.34 1.67 21.26
N LYS A 245 23.24 1.14 20.04
CA LYS A 245 24.28 0.32 19.42
C LYS A 245 25.40 1.14 18.76
N GLY A 246 25.34 2.47 18.80
CA GLY A 246 26.33 3.36 18.18
C GLY A 246 26.21 3.47 16.66
N LEU A 247 25.10 3.01 16.06
CA LEU A 247 24.86 3.09 14.61
C LEU A 247 24.35 4.47 14.17
N LEU A 248 23.78 5.24 15.11
CA LEU A 248 23.32 6.60 14.87
C LEU A 248 23.94 7.57 15.87
N THR A 249 24.32 8.74 15.38
CA THR A 249 24.66 9.88 16.24
C THR A 249 23.44 10.41 16.97
N THR A 250 23.66 11.14 18.07
CA THR A 250 22.57 11.82 18.80
C THR A 250 21.81 12.80 17.90
N GLN A 251 22.51 13.46 16.97
CA GLN A 251 21.93 14.41 16.03
C GLN A 251 21.02 13.70 15.02
N GLU A 252 21.47 12.62 14.39
CA GLU A 252 20.68 11.85 13.42
C GLU A 252 19.41 11.28 14.06
N LYS A 253 19.55 10.64 15.23
CA LYS A 253 18.40 10.17 16.01
C LYS A 253 17.39 11.30 16.25
N SER A 254 17.87 12.46 16.71
CA SER A 254 17.00 13.60 17.03
C SER A 254 16.28 14.12 15.78
N ARG A 255 16.96 14.19 14.63
CA ARG A 255 16.33 14.58 13.36
C ARG A 255 15.24 13.62 12.93
N ILE A 256 15.48 12.31 13.02
CA ILE A 256 14.47 11.30 12.67
C ILE A 256 13.22 11.47 13.55
N ILE A 257 13.38 11.52 14.87
CA ILE A 257 12.26 11.67 15.81
C ILE A 257 11.53 13.00 15.60
N GLN A 258 12.24 14.10 15.37
CA GLN A 258 11.61 15.41 15.10
C GLN A 258 10.87 15.43 13.76
N CYS A 259 11.38 14.74 12.74
CA CYS A 259 10.68 14.58 11.47
C CYS A 259 9.34 13.84 11.65
N MET A 260 9.36 12.72 12.38
CA MET A 260 8.14 11.93 12.70
C MET A 260 7.10 12.76 13.46
N LEU A 261 7.52 13.46 14.52
CA LEU A 261 6.65 14.38 15.26
C LEU A 261 6.17 15.55 14.39
N GLY A 262 7.00 16.01 13.45
CA GLY A 262 6.70 17.07 12.50
C GLY A 262 5.54 16.73 11.55
N VAL A 263 5.37 15.45 11.22
CA VAL A 263 4.23 14.92 10.45
C VAL A 263 3.11 14.35 11.34
N GLU A 264 3.11 14.71 12.63
CA GLU A 264 2.09 14.33 13.62
C GLU A 264 1.99 12.82 13.90
N LEU A 265 3.05 12.05 13.61
CA LEU A 265 3.07 10.63 13.95
C LEU A 265 3.49 10.39 15.41
N PRO A 266 2.82 9.46 16.12
CA PRO A 266 3.22 9.12 17.48
C PRO A 266 4.54 8.35 17.48
N VAL A 267 5.37 8.63 18.49
CA VAL A 267 6.69 7.98 18.66
C VAL A 267 6.73 7.06 19.89
N TRP A 268 5.63 6.99 20.64
CA TRP A 268 5.48 6.19 21.85
C TRP A 268 4.00 5.93 22.19
N HIS A 269 3.71 4.82 22.85
CA HIS A 269 2.39 4.49 23.41
C HIS A 269 2.52 3.66 24.69
N GLN A 270 1.60 3.81 25.66
CA GLN A 270 1.69 3.16 26.98
C GLN A 270 1.66 1.62 26.92
N GLU A 271 0.93 1.06 25.96
CA GLU A 271 0.84 -0.40 25.76
C GLU A 271 2.10 -1.00 25.12
N CYS A 272 3.03 -0.16 24.64
CA CYS A 272 4.38 -0.56 24.23
C CYS A 272 5.25 -0.88 25.46
N SER A 273 4.82 -1.88 26.22
CA SER A 273 5.52 -2.39 27.40
C SER A 273 6.65 -3.34 27.00
N LEU A 274 7.62 -3.53 27.90
CA LEU A 274 8.69 -4.52 27.72
C LEU A 274 8.13 -5.94 27.46
N VAL A 275 7.00 -6.29 28.08
CA VAL A 275 6.32 -7.57 27.88
C VAL A 275 5.83 -7.73 26.45
N LEU A 276 5.28 -6.66 25.86
CA LEU A 276 4.86 -6.66 24.46
C LEU A 276 6.07 -6.83 23.53
N VAL A 277 7.13 -6.05 23.74
CA VAL A 277 8.37 -6.14 22.94
C VAL A 277 8.97 -7.55 22.99
N GLN A 278 9.03 -8.16 24.18
CA GLN A 278 9.51 -9.53 24.34
C GLN A 278 8.61 -10.57 23.66
N LYS A 279 7.30 -10.34 23.62
CA LYS A 279 6.36 -11.19 22.87
C LYS A 279 6.63 -11.05 21.37
N SER A 280 6.63 -9.84 20.84
CA SER A 280 6.89 -9.55 19.42
C SER A 280 8.22 -10.14 18.94
N PHE A 281 9.29 -10.03 19.74
CA PHE A 281 10.58 -10.64 19.40
C PHE A 281 10.52 -12.17 19.33
N ARG A 282 9.76 -12.81 20.23
CA ARG A 282 9.57 -14.27 20.19
C ARG A 282 8.79 -14.71 18.95
N GLU A 283 7.75 -13.97 18.57
CA GLU A 283 7.01 -14.26 17.34
C GLU A 283 7.91 -14.04 16.11
N ARG A 284 8.62 -12.90 16.03
CA ARG A 284 9.58 -12.63 14.95
C ARG A 284 10.62 -13.74 14.79
N LEU A 285 11.21 -14.23 15.88
CA LEU A 285 12.17 -15.34 15.83
C LEU A 285 11.56 -16.63 15.25
N ARG A 286 10.26 -16.89 15.46
CA ARG A 286 9.57 -18.05 14.84
C ARG A 286 9.40 -17.86 13.34
N HIS A 287 9.12 -16.64 12.90
CA HIS A 287 8.82 -16.31 11.51
C HIS A 287 10.07 -16.00 10.66
N SER A 288 11.23 -15.74 11.27
CA SER A 288 12.46 -15.33 10.58
C SER A 288 13.60 -16.36 10.67
N ALA A 289 13.24 -17.64 10.70
CA ALA A 289 14.17 -18.79 10.79
C ALA A 289 15.17 -18.70 11.97
N GLY A 290 14.70 -18.23 13.13
CA GLY A 290 15.50 -18.17 14.37
C GLY A 290 16.43 -16.96 14.48
N SER A 291 16.45 -16.04 13.51
CA SER A 291 17.15 -14.75 13.58
C SER A 291 16.15 -13.62 13.77
N LEU A 292 16.50 -12.59 14.55
CA LEU A 292 15.60 -11.44 14.77
C LEU A 292 15.40 -10.63 13.47
N ARG A 293 16.43 -10.58 12.61
CA ARG A 293 16.45 -9.84 11.32
C ARG A 293 15.80 -8.47 11.43
N MET A 294 16.42 -7.65 12.29
CA MET A 294 15.94 -6.33 12.64
C MET A 294 16.71 -5.28 11.83
N PRO A 295 16.10 -4.65 10.81
CA PRO A 295 16.76 -3.60 10.05
C PRO A 295 16.96 -2.38 10.96
N LEU A 296 18.21 -1.97 11.15
CA LEU A 296 18.53 -0.83 12.01
C LEU A 296 19.16 0.28 11.17
N PRO A 297 18.67 1.52 11.26
CA PRO A 297 19.27 2.63 10.54
C PRO A 297 20.72 2.83 10.97
N THR A 298 21.61 2.98 9.99
CA THR A 298 23.05 3.25 10.16
C THR A 298 23.42 4.70 9.80
N GLY A 299 22.41 5.48 9.43
CA GLY A 299 22.48 6.90 9.09
C GLY A 299 21.16 7.37 8.48
N LEU A 300 21.06 8.65 8.13
CA LEU A 300 19.88 9.15 7.42
C LEU A 300 19.80 8.54 6.00
N GLY A 301 18.70 7.84 5.71
CA GLY A 301 18.51 7.13 4.44
C GLY A 301 19.41 5.91 4.25
N ARG A 302 19.93 5.31 5.33
CA ARG A 302 20.78 4.11 5.30
C ARG A 302 20.38 3.15 6.41
N ALA A 303 20.38 1.85 6.12
CA ALA A 303 20.08 0.77 7.04
C ALA A 303 20.96 -0.45 6.70
#